data_AF-M7N3Y8-F1
#
_entry.id   AF-M7N3Y8-F1
#
_cell.length_a   1.000
_cell.length_b   1.000
_cell.length_c   1.000
_cell.angle_alpha   90.00
_cell.angle_beta   90.00
_cell.angle_gamma   90.00
#
_symmetry.space_group_name_H-M   'P 1'
#
loop_
_entity.id
_entity.type
_entity.pdbx_description
1 polymer ?
#
loop_
_entity_poly.entity_id
_entity_poly.type
_entity_poly.pdbx_seq_one_letter_code
_entity_poly.pdbx_strand_id
1 'polypeptide(L)'
;MKNIFRILSCLSLCLTAWLAPGLTARAQLQQDTTDVRNLPIPLFKNVNRTAYYSDAKKLDQIKRLEQKQDWPALYKALKAYVNNFGIQNFYKDTYYLWRLAKLSELVGNPDEARMYYRLVLKHHRSDIDLRTIELHYNELNKNEADLYVPLEYYYELVDYRRQVDTLMPPRSVLLNMGENVNSYMEDYGPTLNFQNTLMILTSKRNVQQVGIKKTVNEDLYFSELQDGVWSEAEPLEGINSQFNEGSATISRDGKTIYFSRCDSPDSYGSCDLFMASQQPDGRWGGVKNLGANLNSIAWDSHPSLSQTEDTLYFASDRIGGFGMSDIWYSVRSRSGEWGPARNAGPVVNTRHSEVSPFIHPRYNILYFSSNGQNLNFGEFDIFKSYWKWGRWGEPINIGPLVNGAGSEFYFTIDSEARDLYYAASKQDKMKTWTFTPFRCPWAPSRWPPPSSRAR
;
A
#
# COMPACT_ATOMS: atom_id res chain seq x y z
N MET A 1 15.79 31.84 21.10
CA MET A 1 16.16 31.34 22.44
C MET A 1 15.21 31.84 23.55
N LYS A 2 13.89 31.57 23.45
CA LYS A 2 12.93 31.84 24.55
C LYS A 2 11.82 30.77 24.69
N ASN A 3 11.95 29.62 24.03
CA ASN A 3 11.01 28.49 24.16
C ASN A 3 11.64 27.22 24.79
N ILE A 4 12.81 27.35 25.44
CA ILE A 4 13.57 26.19 25.98
C ILE A 4 13.08 25.71 27.37
N PHE A 5 12.07 26.35 28.00
CA PHE A 5 11.73 26.05 29.39
C PHE A 5 10.28 25.60 29.69
N ARG A 6 9.51 25.12 28.70
CA ARG A 6 8.15 24.62 28.97
C ARG A 6 7.80 23.20 28.47
N ILE A 7 8.77 22.43 27.98
CA ILE A 7 8.57 21.02 27.62
C ILE A 7 9.66 20.14 28.25
N LEU A 8 9.92 20.36 29.55
CA LEU A 8 10.80 19.51 30.36
C LEU A 8 10.10 18.93 31.60
N SER A 9 8.75 18.97 31.64
CA SER A 9 7.94 18.44 32.74
C SER A 9 7.04 17.26 32.34
N CYS A 10 7.33 16.55 31.24
CA CYS A 10 6.66 15.27 30.90
C CYS A 10 7.64 14.12 30.60
N LEU A 11 8.93 14.30 30.85
CA LEU A 11 9.97 13.27 30.68
C LEU A 11 10.72 13.06 32.00
N SER A 12 9.99 12.68 33.05
CA SER A 12 10.54 11.94 34.18
C SER A 12 9.40 11.43 35.03
N LEU A 13 8.92 10.20 34.76
CA LEU A 13 8.15 9.37 35.70
C LEU A 13 7.94 7.99 35.10
N CYS A 14 8.98 7.16 35.18
CA CYS A 14 8.86 5.76 35.57
C CYS A 14 10.25 5.18 35.81
N LEU A 15 10.70 5.20 37.08
CA LEU A 15 11.26 4.01 37.72
C LEU A 15 11.18 4.16 39.26
N THR A 16 10.46 3.20 39.86
CA THR A 16 10.45 2.74 41.27
C THR A 16 10.02 3.68 42.41
N ALA A 17 8.87 3.37 43.05
CA ALA A 17 8.81 2.97 44.47
C ALA A 17 7.36 2.63 44.92
N TRP A 18 7.26 1.67 45.84
CA TRP A 18 6.08 1.08 46.47
C TRP A 18 5.49 1.94 47.62
N LEU A 19 4.20 1.70 47.92
CA LEU A 19 3.41 1.94 49.17
C LEU A 19 2.96 3.37 49.55
N ALA A 20 1.66 3.66 49.35
CA ALA A 20 0.64 3.94 50.40
C ALA A 20 -0.68 4.45 49.78
N PRO A 21 -1.86 4.15 50.37
CA PRO A 21 -3.16 4.29 49.72
C PRO A 21 -3.84 5.64 50.03
N GLY A 22 -4.58 6.16 49.06
CA GLY A 22 -5.63 7.16 49.31
C GLY A 22 -5.47 8.44 48.51
N LEU A 23 -6.20 8.51 47.39
CA LEU A 23 -7.00 9.67 46.96
C LEU A 23 -7.53 9.35 45.55
N THR A 24 -8.74 8.80 45.53
CA THR A 24 -9.53 8.58 44.32
C THR A 24 -10.02 9.92 43.77
N ALA A 25 -9.42 10.40 42.69
CA ALA A 25 -10.05 11.33 41.77
C ALA A 25 -10.16 10.63 40.41
N ARG A 26 -11.31 10.00 40.15
CA ARG A 26 -11.68 9.50 38.82
C ARG A 26 -11.94 10.71 37.93
N ALA A 27 -10.93 11.17 37.20
CA ALA A 27 -11.15 11.90 35.97
C ALA A 27 -11.49 10.88 34.89
N GLN A 28 -12.79 10.74 34.56
CA GLN A 28 -13.19 10.09 33.33
C GLN A 28 -12.67 10.93 32.16
N LEU A 29 -11.56 10.51 31.57
CA LEU A 29 -11.17 10.95 30.24
C LEU A 29 -12.27 10.49 29.28
N GLN A 30 -13.12 11.43 28.89
CA GLN A 30 -14.06 11.26 27.80
C GLN A 30 -13.21 11.08 26.52
N GLN A 31 -13.11 9.84 26.05
CA GLN A 31 -12.48 9.50 24.78
C GLN A 31 -13.30 10.12 23.65
N ASP A 32 -12.96 11.35 23.27
CA ASP A 32 -13.34 11.90 21.97
C ASP A 32 -12.31 11.38 20.95
N THR A 33 -12.45 10.11 20.57
CA THR A 33 -11.62 9.49 19.52
C THR A 33 -12.33 9.62 18.18
N THR A 34 -12.19 10.76 17.51
CA THR A 34 -12.33 10.84 16.05
C THR A 34 -11.10 10.19 15.41
N ASP A 35 -11.03 8.86 15.51
CA ASP A 35 -10.00 8.11 14.80
C ASP A 35 -10.24 8.28 13.30
N VAL A 36 -9.36 9.01 12.60
CA VAL A 36 -9.38 9.20 11.14
C VAL A 36 -9.44 7.85 10.40
N ARG A 37 -9.09 6.75 11.08
CA ARG A 37 -9.24 5.37 10.59
C ARG A 37 -10.71 4.89 10.50
N ASN A 38 -11.71 5.65 10.97
CA ASN A 38 -13.12 5.25 11.05
C ASN A 38 -14.07 6.14 10.24
N LEU A 39 -13.58 6.87 9.23
CA LEU A 39 -14.47 7.68 8.38
C LEU A 39 -15.32 6.79 7.45
N PRO A 40 -16.63 7.05 7.31
CA PRO A 40 -17.47 6.32 6.36
C PRO A 40 -17.04 6.63 4.92
N ILE A 41 -16.26 5.72 4.34
CA ILE A 41 -15.77 5.84 2.96
C ILE A 41 -16.97 5.69 1.99
N PRO A 42 -17.16 6.60 1.02
CA PRO A 42 -18.30 6.64 0.11
C PRO A 42 -18.27 5.46 -0.83
N LEU A 43 -19.46 5.01 -1.22
CA LEU A 43 -19.63 3.95 -2.21
C LEU A 43 -19.87 4.58 -3.58
N PHE A 44 -18.91 4.39 -4.49
CA PHE A 44 -19.05 4.78 -5.89
C PHE A 44 -19.58 3.59 -6.69
N LYS A 45 -20.89 3.58 -6.95
CA LYS A 45 -21.62 2.41 -7.46
C LYS A 45 -21.18 1.96 -8.85
N ASN A 46 -20.66 2.88 -9.65
CA ASN A 46 -20.32 2.63 -11.06
C ASN A 46 -18.83 2.39 -11.30
N VAL A 47 -17.99 2.48 -10.27
CA VAL A 47 -16.61 1.97 -10.33
C VAL A 47 -16.67 0.47 -10.65
N ASN A 48 -15.96 0.04 -11.70
CA ASN A 48 -16.03 -1.31 -12.29
C ASN A 48 -17.37 -1.70 -12.97
N ARG A 49 -18.23 -0.73 -13.30
CA ARG A 49 -19.48 -0.99 -14.08
C ARG A 49 -19.65 -0.09 -15.28
N THR A 50 -19.28 1.19 -15.14
CA THR A 50 -19.41 2.17 -16.21
C THR A 50 -18.24 3.13 -16.16
N ALA A 51 -17.64 3.41 -17.31
CA ALA A 51 -16.49 4.30 -17.40
C ALA A 51 -16.84 5.74 -16.97
N TYR A 52 -17.94 6.29 -17.51
CA TYR A 52 -18.40 7.64 -17.23
C TYR A 52 -19.90 7.66 -16.95
N TYR A 53 -20.31 8.30 -15.86
CA TYR A 53 -21.71 8.48 -15.49
C TYR A 53 -22.15 9.92 -15.71
N SER A 54 -23.32 10.12 -16.33
CA SER A 54 -23.97 11.43 -16.42
C SER A 54 -25.48 11.28 -16.45
N ASP A 55 -26.18 12.22 -15.81
CA ASP A 55 -27.64 12.27 -15.75
C ASP A 55 -28.09 13.73 -15.85
N ALA A 56 -28.54 14.14 -17.03
CA ALA A 56 -28.90 15.53 -17.33
C ALA A 56 -29.99 16.07 -16.40
N LYS A 57 -30.99 15.24 -16.03
CA LYS A 57 -32.09 15.68 -15.15
C LYS A 57 -31.56 16.00 -13.75
N LYS A 58 -30.67 15.16 -13.21
CA LYS A 58 -30.04 15.41 -11.91
C LYS A 58 -29.09 16.61 -11.95
N LEU A 59 -28.35 16.79 -13.05
CA LEU A 59 -27.49 17.96 -13.23
C LEU A 59 -28.30 19.26 -13.28
N ASP A 60 -29.42 19.27 -13.99
CA ASP A 60 -30.32 20.44 -14.02
C ASP A 60 -30.95 20.70 -12.65
N GLN A 61 -31.31 19.65 -11.91
CA GLN A 61 -31.75 19.78 -10.53
C GLN A 61 -30.67 20.42 -9.65
N ILE A 62 -29.43 19.94 -9.72
CA ILE A 62 -28.27 20.49 -9.00
C ILE A 62 -28.08 21.98 -9.33
N LYS A 63 -28.11 22.36 -10.61
CA LYS A 63 -28.00 23.76 -11.04
C LYS A 63 -29.13 24.64 -10.48
N ARG A 64 -30.37 24.15 -10.48
CA ARG A 64 -31.51 24.90 -9.91
C ARG A 64 -31.40 25.08 -8.40
N LEU A 65 -30.93 24.06 -7.68
CA LEU A 65 -30.73 24.13 -6.22
C LEU A 65 -29.59 25.10 -5.87
N GLU A 66 -28.52 25.09 -6.66
CA GLU A 66 -27.41 26.04 -6.57
C GLU A 66 -27.89 27.49 -6.77
N GLN A 67 -28.68 27.76 -7.82
CA GLN A 67 -29.25 29.09 -8.09
C GLN A 67 -30.17 29.58 -6.96
N LYS A 68 -30.91 28.67 -6.32
CA LYS A 68 -31.78 28.97 -5.18
C LYS A 68 -31.03 29.09 -3.86
N GLN A 69 -29.73 28.78 -3.83
CA GLN A 69 -28.91 28.71 -2.61
C GLN A 69 -29.48 27.76 -1.54
N ASP A 70 -30.18 26.70 -1.97
CA ASP A 70 -30.73 25.68 -1.07
C ASP A 70 -29.63 24.64 -0.76
N TRP A 71 -28.73 25.01 0.16
CA TRP A 71 -27.53 24.23 0.49
C TRP A 71 -27.84 22.82 1.01
N PRO A 72 -28.81 22.60 1.93
CA PRO A 72 -29.12 21.26 2.41
C PRO A 72 -29.67 20.33 1.32
N ALA A 73 -30.56 20.84 0.43
CA ALA A 73 -31.09 20.04 -0.67
C ALA A 73 -30.01 19.80 -1.74
N LEU A 74 -29.20 20.80 -2.05
CA LEU A 74 -28.08 20.70 -2.98
C LEU A 74 -27.08 19.64 -2.53
N TYR A 75 -26.68 19.64 -1.25
CA TYR A 75 -25.77 18.64 -0.68
C TYR A 75 -26.30 17.22 -0.90
N LYS A 76 -27.58 16.97 -0.59
CA LYS A 76 -28.21 15.65 -0.79
C LYS A 76 -28.24 15.25 -2.26
N ALA A 77 -28.64 16.16 -3.15
CA ALA A 77 -28.73 15.90 -4.58
C ALA A 77 -27.34 15.64 -5.20
N LEU A 78 -26.35 16.45 -4.85
CA LEU A 78 -24.98 16.33 -5.34
C LEU A 78 -24.31 15.06 -4.81
N LYS A 79 -24.45 14.73 -3.53
CA LYS A 79 -23.94 13.48 -2.95
C LYS A 79 -24.54 12.26 -3.64
N ALA A 80 -25.85 12.27 -3.88
CA ALA A 80 -26.52 11.20 -4.62
C ALA A 80 -26.00 11.08 -6.06
N TYR A 81 -25.69 12.20 -6.72
CA TYR A 81 -25.09 12.20 -8.06
C TYR A 81 -23.66 11.64 -8.04
N VAL A 82 -22.79 12.16 -7.16
CA VAL A 82 -21.38 11.76 -7.02
C VAL A 82 -21.23 10.28 -6.65
N ASN A 83 -22.12 9.71 -5.83
CA ASN A 83 -22.12 8.28 -5.50
C ASN A 83 -22.33 7.35 -6.71
N ASN A 84 -22.71 7.88 -7.87
CA ASN A 84 -22.83 7.15 -9.12
C ASN A 84 -21.62 7.37 -10.06
N PHE A 85 -20.53 8.00 -9.61
CA PHE A 85 -19.35 8.18 -10.43
C PHE A 85 -18.79 6.85 -10.94
N GLY A 86 -18.47 6.83 -12.24
CA GLY A 86 -17.53 5.90 -12.83
C GLY A 86 -16.10 6.45 -12.74
N ILE A 87 -15.12 5.67 -13.20
CA ILE A 87 -13.69 6.02 -13.08
C ILE A 87 -13.39 7.36 -13.79
N GLN A 88 -13.95 7.59 -14.97
CA GLN A 88 -13.67 8.81 -15.74
C GLN A 88 -14.21 10.09 -15.08
N ASN A 89 -15.24 9.99 -14.24
CA ASN A 89 -15.76 11.16 -13.55
C ASN A 89 -14.74 11.77 -12.59
N PHE A 90 -13.83 10.97 -12.02
CA PHE A 90 -12.85 11.47 -11.05
C PHE A 90 -11.88 12.50 -11.64
N TYR A 91 -11.61 12.43 -12.94
CA TYR A 91 -10.75 13.38 -13.65
C TYR A 91 -11.49 14.31 -14.63
N LYS A 92 -12.73 14.02 -15.01
CA LYS A 92 -13.55 14.90 -15.89
C LYS A 92 -14.47 15.83 -15.12
N ASP A 93 -14.95 15.37 -13.98
CA ASP A 93 -16.06 15.93 -13.21
C ASP A 93 -15.62 16.29 -11.78
N THR A 94 -14.32 16.52 -11.58
CA THR A 94 -13.70 16.79 -10.29
C THR A 94 -14.29 18.03 -9.61
N TYR A 95 -14.84 18.98 -10.38
CA TYR A 95 -15.61 20.11 -9.86
C TYR A 95 -16.73 19.67 -8.90
N TYR A 96 -17.47 18.60 -9.21
CA TYR A 96 -18.57 18.14 -8.35
C TYR A 96 -18.05 17.54 -7.04
N LEU A 97 -16.87 16.89 -7.03
CA LEU A 97 -16.21 16.43 -5.81
C LEU A 97 -15.79 17.62 -4.94
N TRP A 98 -15.18 18.64 -5.55
CA TRP A 98 -14.81 19.88 -4.86
C TRP A 98 -16.03 20.61 -4.30
N ARG A 99 -17.10 20.75 -5.09
CA ARG A 99 -18.33 21.39 -4.64
C ARG A 99 -18.96 20.62 -3.49
N LEU A 100 -18.94 19.28 -3.55
CA LEU A 100 -19.44 18.43 -2.50
C LEU A 100 -18.60 18.51 -1.22
N ALA A 101 -17.27 18.66 -1.33
CA ALA A 101 -16.39 18.91 -0.19
C ALA A 101 -16.80 20.18 0.56
N LYS A 102 -16.93 21.32 -0.15
CA LYS A 102 -17.37 22.60 0.44
C LYS A 102 -18.76 22.52 1.08
N LEU A 103 -19.71 21.84 0.44
CA LEU A 103 -21.04 21.65 1.02
C LEU A 103 -21.00 20.75 2.26
N SER A 104 -20.10 19.77 2.29
CA SER A 104 -19.92 18.92 3.47
C SER A 104 -19.38 19.70 4.66
N GLU A 105 -18.57 20.74 4.46
CA GLU A 105 -18.16 21.66 5.54
C GLU A 105 -19.34 22.50 6.04
N LEU A 106 -20.17 22.99 5.12
CA LEU A 106 -21.25 23.92 5.44
C LEU A 106 -22.44 23.24 6.14
N VAL A 107 -22.84 22.06 5.65
CA VAL A 107 -24.07 21.38 6.08
C VAL A 107 -23.87 19.92 6.46
N GLY A 108 -22.68 19.35 6.23
CA GLY A 108 -22.36 17.95 6.48
C GLY A 108 -21.45 17.75 7.69
N ASN A 109 -20.64 16.69 7.65
CA ASN A 109 -19.60 16.42 8.64
C ASN A 109 -18.22 16.85 8.07
N PRO A 110 -17.38 17.60 8.82
CA PRO A 110 -15.99 17.89 8.47
C PRO A 110 -15.17 16.69 7.98
N ASP A 111 -15.38 15.51 8.55
CA ASP A 111 -14.71 14.28 8.12
C ASP A 111 -14.99 13.90 6.66
N GLU A 112 -16.24 14.07 6.25
CA GLU A 112 -16.65 13.81 4.88
C GLU A 112 -16.07 14.86 3.94
N ALA A 113 -16.01 16.12 4.37
CA ALA A 113 -15.35 17.18 3.62
C ALA A 113 -13.87 16.86 3.37
N ARG A 114 -13.12 16.50 4.42
CA ARG A 114 -11.70 16.11 4.32
C ARG A 114 -11.48 15.01 3.29
N MET A 115 -12.32 14.00 3.30
CA MET A 115 -12.24 12.89 2.38
C MET A 115 -12.53 13.30 0.93
N TYR A 116 -13.56 14.11 0.66
CA TYR A 116 -13.78 14.60 -0.71
C TYR A 116 -12.65 15.52 -1.18
N TYR A 117 -12.08 16.34 -0.30
CA TYR A 117 -10.87 17.11 -0.62
C TYR A 117 -9.70 16.20 -0.99
N ARG A 118 -9.46 15.12 -0.24
CA ARG A 118 -8.44 14.12 -0.61
C ARG A 118 -8.69 13.53 -2.00
N LEU A 119 -9.92 13.16 -2.30
CA LEU A 119 -10.25 12.64 -3.64
C LEU A 119 -9.99 13.66 -4.74
N VAL A 120 -10.28 14.94 -4.51
CA VAL A 120 -9.93 15.99 -5.47
C VAL A 120 -8.42 16.10 -5.65
N LEU A 121 -7.66 16.15 -4.54
CA LEU A 121 -6.20 16.24 -4.59
C LEU A 121 -5.55 15.05 -5.31
N LYS A 122 -6.09 13.84 -5.13
CA LYS A 122 -5.59 12.64 -5.82
C LYS A 122 -5.96 12.57 -7.31
N HIS A 123 -7.10 13.16 -7.70
CA HIS A 123 -7.74 12.92 -9.01
C HIS A 123 -7.85 14.12 -9.95
N HIS A 124 -7.37 15.29 -9.52
CA HIS A 124 -7.46 16.53 -10.29
C HIS A 124 -6.74 16.48 -11.64
N ARG A 125 -7.11 17.44 -12.49
CA ARG A 125 -6.35 17.89 -13.66
C ARG A 125 -5.84 19.31 -13.40
N SER A 126 -5.00 19.80 -14.31
CA SER A 126 -4.32 21.10 -14.20
C SER A 126 -5.26 22.33 -14.27
N ASP A 127 -6.55 22.14 -14.46
CA ASP A 127 -7.58 23.18 -14.59
C ASP A 127 -8.22 23.62 -13.26
N ILE A 128 -7.78 23.06 -12.14
CA ILE A 128 -8.33 23.35 -10.80
C ILE A 128 -7.31 24.11 -9.95
N ASP A 129 -7.78 25.09 -9.16
CA ASP A 129 -6.96 25.81 -8.18
C ASP A 129 -6.63 24.91 -6.97
N LEU A 130 -5.54 24.13 -7.12
CA LEU A 130 -5.07 23.21 -6.10
C LEU A 130 -4.67 23.91 -4.81
N ARG A 131 -4.08 25.11 -4.91
CA ARG A 131 -3.63 25.86 -3.73
C ARG A 131 -4.81 26.15 -2.81
N THR A 132 -5.93 26.59 -3.36
CA THR A 132 -7.14 26.85 -2.56
C THR A 132 -7.67 25.57 -1.91
N ILE A 133 -7.65 24.45 -2.63
CA ILE A 133 -8.13 23.15 -2.13
C ILE A 133 -7.22 22.63 -1.00
N GLU A 134 -5.91 22.72 -1.17
CA GLU A 134 -4.92 22.36 -0.15
C GLU A 134 -5.10 23.21 1.10
N LEU A 135 -5.35 24.52 0.96
CA LEU A 135 -5.62 25.39 2.11
C LEU A 135 -6.84 24.92 2.89
N HIS A 136 -7.98 24.67 2.22
CA HIS A 136 -9.18 24.14 2.89
C HIS A 136 -8.93 22.79 3.55
N TYR A 137 -8.25 21.88 2.85
CA TYR A 137 -7.91 20.58 3.40
C TYR A 137 -7.02 20.70 4.66
N ASN A 138 -6.00 21.55 4.61
CA ASN A 138 -5.07 21.78 5.72
C ASN A 138 -5.78 22.47 6.90
N GLU A 139 -6.70 23.39 6.65
CA GLU A 139 -7.51 24.04 7.67
C GLU A 139 -8.32 23.04 8.49
N LEU A 140 -8.94 22.06 7.83
CA LEU A 140 -9.69 20.99 8.49
C LEU A 140 -8.80 20.02 9.29
N ASN A 141 -7.48 20.04 9.07
CA ASN A 141 -6.51 19.18 9.74
C ASN A 141 -5.62 19.92 10.75
N LYS A 142 -5.85 21.21 11.01
CA LYS A 142 -4.99 22.02 11.92
C LYS A 142 -4.80 21.41 13.31
N ASN A 143 -5.86 20.84 13.89
CA ASN A 143 -5.78 20.24 15.22
C ASN A 143 -5.01 18.90 15.25
N GLU A 144 -4.83 18.27 14.08
CA GLU A 144 -3.97 17.10 13.95
C GLU A 144 -2.51 17.53 13.73
N ALA A 145 -2.26 18.66 13.05
CA ALA A 145 -0.92 19.20 12.76
C ALA A 145 -0.04 19.33 14.02
N ASP A 146 -0.62 19.75 15.14
CA ASP A 146 0.09 19.91 16.44
C ASP A 146 0.56 18.56 17.04
N LEU A 147 0.04 17.43 16.56
CA LEU A 147 0.48 16.08 16.93
C LEU A 147 1.61 15.55 16.03
N TYR A 148 1.95 16.27 14.96
CA TYR A 148 3.02 15.88 14.06
C TYR A 148 4.32 16.63 14.36
N VAL A 149 5.41 15.90 14.19
CA VAL A 149 6.75 16.44 14.24
C VAL A 149 7.08 17.03 12.85
N PRO A 150 7.60 18.26 12.72
CA PRO A 150 8.04 18.79 11.44
C PRO A 150 8.99 17.82 10.75
N LEU A 151 8.78 17.57 9.46
CA LEU A 151 9.46 16.49 8.75
C LEU A 151 10.99 16.62 8.79
N GLU A 152 11.52 17.83 8.61
CA GLU A 152 12.95 18.14 8.75
C GLU A 152 13.48 17.76 10.14
N TYR A 153 12.83 18.23 11.20
CA TYR A 153 13.22 17.89 12.58
C TYR A 153 13.07 16.40 12.89
N TYR A 154 12.09 15.72 12.28
CA TYR A 154 11.96 14.27 12.41
C TYR A 154 13.17 13.55 11.77
N TYR A 155 13.60 13.98 10.57
CA TYR A 155 14.78 13.42 9.92
C TYR A 155 16.05 13.70 10.72
N GLU A 156 16.20 14.92 11.24
CA GLU A 156 17.28 15.23 12.20
C GLU A 156 17.26 14.28 13.40
N LEU A 157 16.08 13.96 13.93
CA LEU A 157 15.93 13.05 15.07
C LEU A 157 16.24 11.59 14.70
N VAL A 158 15.89 11.14 13.50
CA VAL A 158 16.27 9.81 12.98
C VAL A 158 17.77 9.73 12.76
N ASP A 159 18.37 10.71 12.09
CA ASP A 159 19.80 10.75 11.83
C ASP A 159 20.60 10.88 13.11
N TYR A 160 20.13 11.68 14.07
CA TYR A 160 20.69 11.71 15.42
C TYR A 160 20.59 10.35 16.11
N ARG A 161 19.44 9.66 16.06
CA ARG A 161 19.29 8.30 16.61
C ARG A 161 20.19 7.27 15.92
N ARG A 162 20.47 7.43 14.63
CA ARG A 162 21.44 6.59 13.90
C ARG A 162 22.87 6.79 14.43
N GLN A 163 23.20 7.97 14.97
CA GLN A 163 24.50 8.30 15.53
C GLN A 163 24.64 7.94 17.02
N VAL A 164 23.54 7.68 17.73
CA VAL A 164 23.59 7.23 19.13
C VAL A 164 24.07 5.78 19.15
N ASP A 165 25.35 5.60 19.48
CA ASP A 165 25.95 4.30 19.82
C ASP A 165 25.38 3.82 21.16
N THR A 166 24.24 3.13 21.12
CA THR A 166 23.89 2.23 22.21
C THR A 166 24.79 1.02 22.06
N LEU A 167 25.54 0.62 23.08
CA LEU A 167 26.52 -0.50 23.12
C LEU A 167 26.13 -1.83 22.42
N MET A 168 24.91 -1.97 21.91
CA MET A 168 24.58 -2.75 20.72
C MET A 168 23.60 -1.95 19.81
N PRO A 169 23.90 -1.69 18.51
CA PRO A 169 22.91 -1.12 17.60
C PRO A 169 21.69 -2.05 17.47
N PRO A 170 20.47 -1.54 17.22
CA PRO A 170 19.32 -2.39 16.92
C PRO A 170 19.68 -3.32 15.77
N ARG A 171 19.61 -4.64 16.01
CA ARG A 171 19.96 -5.66 15.01
C ARG A 171 19.22 -5.37 13.70
N SER A 172 19.98 -5.07 12.64
CA SER A 172 19.52 -5.17 11.24
C SER A 172 18.41 -4.21 10.82
N VAL A 173 18.61 -2.91 11.08
CA VAL A 173 17.74 -1.85 10.53
C VAL A 173 18.38 -1.29 9.26
N LEU A 174 17.67 -1.38 8.12
CA LEU A 174 18.08 -0.76 6.85
C LEU A 174 19.41 -1.27 6.29
N LEU A 175 19.74 -2.53 6.56
CA LEU A 175 20.95 -3.17 6.04
C LEU A 175 20.60 -3.98 4.80
N ASN A 176 21.58 -4.24 3.95
CA ASN A 176 21.52 -5.29 2.94
C ASN A 176 21.40 -6.67 3.65
N MET A 177 20.69 -7.66 3.09
CA MET A 177 20.52 -8.99 3.72
C MET A 177 21.82 -9.81 3.84
N GLY A 178 22.92 -9.35 3.24
CA GLY A 178 24.17 -10.09 3.09
C GLY A 178 24.25 -10.81 1.74
N GLU A 179 25.46 -11.27 1.42
CA GLU A 179 25.80 -11.85 0.10
C GLU A 179 25.11 -13.19 -0.19
N ASN A 180 24.60 -13.88 0.84
CA ASN A 180 23.80 -15.10 0.65
C ASN A 180 22.52 -14.82 -0.13
N VAL A 181 21.85 -13.70 0.18
CA VAL A 181 20.55 -13.36 -0.42
C VAL A 181 20.70 -12.28 -1.47
N ASN A 182 21.40 -11.20 -1.16
CA ASN A 182 21.64 -10.12 -2.11
C ASN A 182 22.85 -10.43 -2.98
N SER A 183 22.69 -10.23 -4.28
CA SER A 183 23.74 -10.22 -5.29
C SER A 183 24.34 -8.82 -5.47
N TYR A 184 25.37 -8.73 -6.32
CA TYR A 184 25.89 -7.46 -6.80
C TYR A 184 25.01 -6.81 -7.91
N MET A 185 23.97 -7.51 -8.35
CA MET A 185 22.97 -7.05 -9.31
C MET A 185 21.70 -6.58 -8.57
N GLU A 186 20.68 -6.19 -9.30
CA GLU A 186 19.39 -5.80 -8.72
C GLU A 186 18.67 -7.03 -8.15
N ASP A 187 18.29 -6.96 -6.87
CA ASP A 187 17.44 -7.93 -6.18
C ASP A 187 16.25 -7.19 -5.57
N TYR A 188 15.04 -7.71 -5.82
CA TYR A 188 13.78 -7.08 -5.42
C TYR A 188 12.64 -8.09 -5.40
N GLY A 189 11.40 -7.64 -5.16
CA GLY A 189 10.23 -8.51 -5.18
C GLY A 189 10.23 -9.66 -4.17
N PRO A 190 10.67 -9.46 -2.90
CA PRO A 190 10.65 -10.51 -1.89
C PRO A 190 9.21 -10.96 -1.61
N THR A 191 9.02 -12.25 -1.36
CA THR A 191 7.81 -12.80 -0.76
C THR A 191 8.19 -13.94 0.19
N LEU A 192 7.37 -14.17 1.21
CA LEU A 192 7.60 -15.22 2.20
C LEU A 192 6.48 -16.27 2.14
N ASN A 193 6.82 -17.52 2.42
CA ASN A 193 5.80 -18.51 2.76
C ASN A 193 5.15 -18.17 4.12
N PHE A 194 4.00 -18.78 4.40
CA PHE A 194 3.24 -18.48 5.62
C PHE A 194 4.00 -18.81 6.92
N GLN A 195 4.92 -19.78 6.86
CA GLN A 195 5.76 -20.23 7.97
C GLN A 195 6.99 -19.34 8.19
N ASN A 196 7.26 -18.39 7.29
CA ASN A 196 8.42 -17.50 7.32
C ASN A 196 9.78 -18.23 7.24
N THR A 197 9.80 -19.39 6.58
CA THR A 197 11.00 -20.24 6.42
C THR A 197 11.54 -20.25 5.00
N LEU A 198 10.76 -19.76 4.03
CA LEU A 198 11.15 -19.69 2.63
C LEU A 198 10.90 -18.28 2.14
N MET A 199 11.91 -17.68 1.53
CA MET A 199 11.84 -16.42 0.80
C MET A 199 11.98 -16.70 -0.68
N ILE A 200 11.14 -16.08 -1.51
CA ILE A 200 11.33 -16.01 -2.96
C ILE A 200 11.61 -14.54 -3.31
N LEU A 201 12.56 -14.29 -4.18
CA LEU A 201 12.90 -12.95 -4.66
C LEU A 201 13.12 -12.97 -6.18
N THR A 202 13.05 -11.80 -6.80
CA THR A 202 13.48 -11.58 -8.18
C THR A 202 14.92 -11.10 -8.19
N SER A 203 15.74 -11.63 -9.10
CA SER A 203 17.14 -11.24 -9.21
C SER A 203 17.59 -11.14 -10.66
N LYS A 204 18.43 -10.13 -10.94
CA LYS A 204 19.18 -9.97 -12.20
C LYS A 204 20.55 -10.64 -12.19
N ARG A 205 20.81 -11.54 -11.25
CA ARG A 205 22.09 -12.23 -11.15
C ARG A 205 22.37 -13.18 -12.32
N ASN A 206 21.32 -13.66 -13.01
CA ASN A 206 21.49 -14.47 -14.21
C ASN A 206 21.88 -13.60 -15.41
N VAL A 207 23.18 -13.42 -15.58
CA VAL A 207 23.78 -12.69 -16.69
C VAL A 207 24.34 -13.69 -17.69
N GLN A 208 23.72 -13.76 -18.86
CA GLN A 208 24.24 -14.54 -19.98
C GLN A 208 25.08 -13.65 -20.89
N GLN A 209 26.28 -14.12 -21.23
CA GLN A 209 27.17 -13.45 -22.17
C GLN A 209 27.39 -14.35 -23.39
N VAL A 210 26.87 -13.93 -24.54
CA VAL A 210 27.07 -14.61 -25.83
C VAL A 210 27.87 -13.68 -26.73
N GLY A 211 29.19 -13.94 -26.82
CA GLY A 211 30.13 -13.05 -27.50
C GLY A 211 30.22 -11.68 -26.82
N ILE A 212 29.87 -10.62 -27.56
CA ILE A 212 29.87 -9.22 -27.07
C ILE A 212 28.50 -8.85 -26.46
N LYS A 213 27.45 -9.64 -26.74
CA LYS A 213 26.10 -9.35 -26.25
C LYS A 213 25.94 -9.88 -24.82
N LYS A 214 25.70 -8.96 -23.90
CA LYS A 214 25.29 -9.26 -22.51
C LYS A 214 23.77 -9.21 -22.46
N THR A 215 23.13 -10.32 -22.11
CA THR A 215 21.69 -10.39 -21.83
C THR A 215 21.51 -10.65 -20.35
N VAL A 216 20.71 -9.82 -19.70
CA VAL A 216 20.35 -9.97 -18.29
C VAL A 216 18.94 -10.53 -18.25
N ASN A 217 18.76 -11.66 -17.56
CA ASN A 217 17.45 -12.23 -17.31
C ASN A 217 17.03 -11.90 -15.88
N GLU A 218 15.80 -11.44 -15.70
CA GLU A 218 15.15 -11.38 -14.39
C GLU A 218 14.60 -12.78 -14.11
N ASP A 219 15.05 -13.40 -13.02
CA ASP A 219 14.67 -14.75 -12.63
C ASP A 219 14.21 -14.79 -11.18
N LEU A 220 13.37 -15.78 -10.86
CA LEU A 220 12.98 -16.07 -9.48
C LEU A 220 14.06 -16.92 -8.80
N TYR A 221 14.42 -16.53 -7.59
CA TYR A 221 15.32 -17.23 -6.69
C TYR A 221 14.63 -17.50 -5.38
N PHE A 222 15.04 -18.54 -4.66
CA PHE A 222 14.58 -18.81 -3.32
C PHE A 222 15.74 -18.95 -2.33
N SER A 223 15.49 -18.63 -1.06
CA SER A 223 16.40 -18.82 0.05
C SER A 223 15.61 -19.35 1.25
N GLU A 224 16.21 -20.28 1.98
CA GLU A 224 15.60 -20.92 3.14
C GLU A 224 16.20 -20.36 4.44
N LEU A 225 15.34 -20.18 5.44
CA LEU A 225 15.77 -19.78 6.77
C LEU A 225 16.13 -21.02 7.59
N GLN A 226 17.42 -21.19 7.87
CA GLN A 226 17.96 -22.29 8.67
C GLN A 226 18.76 -21.70 9.85
N ASP A 227 18.41 -22.10 11.07
CA ASP A 227 19.02 -21.60 12.32
C ASP A 227 19.07 -20.06 12.43
N GLY A 228 18.06 -19.38 11.86
CA GLY A 228 17.94 -17.91 11.88
C GLY A 228 18.81 -17.20 10.84
N VAL A 229 19.42 -17.94 9.91
CA VAL A 229 20.24 -17.41 8.81
C VAL A 229 19.61 -17.84 7.48
N TRP A 230 19.52 -16.90 6.54
CA TRP A 230 19.07 -17.20 5.18
C TRP A 230 20.20 -17.90 4.40
N SER A 231 19.85 -19.01 3.75
CA SER A 231 20.76 -19.77 2.88
C SER A 231 21.17 -18.93 1.66
N GLU A 232 22.18 -19.41 0.93
CA GLU A 232 22.45 -18.89 -0.42
C GLU A 232 21.18 -18.99 -1.28
N ALA A 233 20.90 -17.92 -2.02
CA ALA A 233 19.72 -17.85 -2.87
C ALA A 233 19.95 -18.61 -4.19
N GLU A 234 19.13 -19.64 -4.41
CA GLU A 234 19.21 -20.58 -5.52
C GLU A 234 18.10 -20.32 -6.56
N PRO A 235 18.35 -20.57 -7.86
CA PRO A 235 17.34 -20.35 -8.89
C PRO A 235 16.14 -21.27 -8.70
N LEU A 236 14.94 -20.76 -8.98
CA LEU A 236 13.70 -21.50 -8.84
C LEU A 236 13.42 -22.31 -10.12
N GLU A 237 14.12 -23.45 -10.22
CA GLU A 237 14.09 -24.37 -11.35
C GLU A 237 12.67 -24.85 -11.69
N GLY A 238 12.37 -24.94 -12.99
CA GLY A 238 11.06 -25.35 -13.51
C GLY A 238 10.01 -24.24 -13.61
N ILE A 239 10.31 -23.03 -13.10
CA ILE A 239 9.54 -21.81 -13.36
C ILE A 239 10.29 -20.87 -14.30
N ASN A 240 11.57 -20.62 -14.00
CA ASN A 240 12.42 -19.73 -14.77
C ASN A 240 12.56 -20.18 -16.22
N SER A 241 12.65 -19.20 -17.13
CA SER A 241 12.73 -19.45 -18.57
C SER A 241 13.76 -18.53 -19.24
N GLN A 242 13.70 -18.42 -20.57
CA GLN A 242 14.52 -17.45 -21.32
C GLN A 242 13.94 -16.03 -21.29
N PHE A 243 12.76 -15.87 -20.68
CA PHE A 243 12.04 -14.61 -20.53
C PHE A 243 12.21 -14.09 -19.11
N ASN A 244 11.85 -12.82 -18.89
CA ASN A 244 11.93 -12.23 -17.57
C ASN A 244 10.78 -12.74 -16.69
N GLU A 245 11.11 -13.40 -15.58
CA GLU A 245 10.20 -13.72 -14.50
C GLU A 245 10.50 -12.87 -13.26
N GLY A 246 9.44 -12.44 -12.59
CA GLY A 246 9.60 -11.63 -11.38
C GLY A 246 8.35 -11.56 -10.54
N SER A 247 8.50 -10.92 -9.39
CA SER A 247 7.44 -10.59 -8.44
C SER A 247 6.52 -11.77 -8.15
N ALA A 248 6.95 -12.65 -7.26
CA ALA A 248 6.18 -13.82 -6.89
C ALA A 248 5.30 -13.57 -5.65
N THR A 249 4.24 -14.38 -5.54
CA THR A 249 3.54 -14.65 -4.29
C THR A 249 3.29 -16.15 -4.18
N ILE A 250 3.41 -16.70 -2.99
CA ILE A 250 3.23 -18.12 -2.73
C ILE A 250 1.96 -18.34 -1.90
N SER A 251 1.25 -19.41 -2.24
CA SER A 251 0.10 -19.87 -1.47
C SER A 251 0.47 -20.30 -0.05
N ARG A 252 -0.50 -20.25 0.86
CA ARG A 252 -0.36 -20.57 2.28
C ARG A 252 0.09 -22.01 2.51
N ASP A 253 -0.32 -22.94 1.65
CA ASP A 253 0.12 -24.33 1.71
C ASP A 253 1.51 -24.56 1.12
N GLY A 254 2.11 -23.54 0.50
CA GLY A 254 3.43 -23.57 -0.10
C GLY A 254 3.50 -24.31 -1.45
N LYS A 255 2.37 -24.69 -2.06
CA LYS A 255 2.35 -25.59 -3.23
C LYS A 255 2.06 -24.92 -4.56
N THR A 256 1.62 -23.67 -4.53
CA THR A 256 1.33 -22.86 -5.71
C THR A 256 2.04 -21.52 -5.63
N ILE A 257 2.76 -21.15 -6.68
CA ILE A 257 3.36 -19.83 -6.86
C ILE A 257 2.61 -19.11 -7.98
N TYR A 258 2.30 -17.83 -7.75
CA TYR A 258 1.83 -16.90 -8.77
C TYR A 258 2.93 -15.87 -9.01
N PHE A 259 3.21 -15.53 -10.26
CA PHE A 259 4.33 -14.66 -10.62
C PHE A 259 4.04 -13.92 -11.93
N SER A 260 4.81 -12.88 -12.24
CA SER A 260 4.75 -12.22 -13.55
C SER A 260 5.80 -12.78 -14.50
N ARG A 261 5.45 -12.94 -15.78
CA ARG A 261 6.39 -13.22 -16.87
C ARG A 261 6.17 -12.22 -18.01
N CYS A 262 7.26 -11.69 -18.55
CA CYS A 262 7.22 -10.64 -19.56
C CYS A 262 7.66 -11.12 -20.94
N ASP A 263 7.02 -10.57 -21.97
CA ASP A 263 7.37 -10.74 -23.40
C ASP A 263 7.46 -12.21 -23.86
N SER A 264 6.73 -13.12 -23.22
CA SER A 264 6.66 -14.53 -23.63
C SER A 264 5.56 -14.77 -24.67
N PRO A 265 5.73 -15.75 -25.60
CA PRO A 265 4.76 -16.02 -26.66
C PRO A 265 3.36 -16.42 -26.19
N ASP A 266 3.24 -16.86 -24.93
CA ASP A 266 2.01 -17.25 -24.26
C ASP A 266 1.41 -16.13 -23.38
N SER A 267 1.93 -14.91 -23.48
CA SER A 267 1.36 -13.71 -22.87
C SER A 267 0.35 -13.01 -23.78
N TYR A 268 -0.60 -12.31 -23.16
CA TYR A 268 -1.55 -11.42 -23.82
C TYR A 268 -0.98 -10.01 -24.02
N GLY A 269 -0.13 -9.55 -23.09
CA GLY A 269 0.44 -8.20 -23.08
C GLY A 269 1.96 -8.19 -22.83
N SER A 270 2.46 -7.06 -22.32
CA SER A 270 3.89 -6.88 -22.03
C SER A 270 4.37 -7.78 -20.89
N CYS A 271 3.60 -7.85 -19.80
CA CYS A 271 3.81 -8.81 -18.74
C CYS A 271 2.46 -9.36 -18.32
N ASP A 272 2.43 -10.64 -18.02
CA ASP A 272 1.23 -11.37 -17.65
C ASP A 272 1.45 -12.11 -16.34
N LEU A 273 0.36 -12.39 -15.63
CA LEU A 273 0.34 -13.21 -14.44
C LEU A 273 0.24 -14.70 -14.80
N PHE A 274 1.14 -15.49 -14.25
CA PHE A 274 1.23 -16.94 -14.38
C PHE A 274 1.09 -17.62 -13.03
N MET A 275 0.85 -18.93 -13.07
CA MET A 275 0.99 -19.80 -11.92
C MET A 275 1.83 -21.03 -12.23
N ALA A 276 2.49 -21.56 -11.20
CA ALA A 276 3.15 -22.85 -11.21
C ALA A 276 2.75 -23.64 -9.95
N SER A 277 2.85 -24.97 -10.02
CA SER A 277 2.52 -25.84 -8.90
C SER A 277 3.65 -26.82 -8.63
N GLN A 278 3.83 -27.15 -7.35
CA GLN A 278 4.73 -28.20 -6.93
C GLN A 278 4.18 -29.55 -7.37
N GLN A 279 4.99 -30.30 -8.10
CA GLN A 279 4.66 -31.63 -8.62
C GLN A 279 4.86 -32.70 -7.54
N PRO A 280 4.32 -33.93 -7.72
CA PRO A 280 4.46 -35.00 -6.72
C PRO A 280 5.90 -35.40 -6.37
N ASP A 281 6.85 -35.09 -7.25
CA ASP A 281 8.29 -35.32 -7.05
C ASP A 281 9.00 -34.15 -6.33
N GLY A 282 8.25 -33.13 -5.90
CA GLY A 282 8.75 -31.96 -5.19
C GLY A 282 9.24 -30.82 -6.08
N ARG A 283 9.35 -31.03 -7.40
CA ARG A 283 9.82 -29.99 -8.34
C ARG A 283 8.71 -29.01 -8.70
N TRP A 284 9.07 -27.78 -9.03
CA TRP A 284 8.13 -26.83 -9.62
C TRP A 284 7.90 -27.13 -11.10
N GLY A 285 6.68 -26.88 -11.56
CA GLY A 285 6.34 -27.05 -12.97
C GLY A 285 4.87 -26.73 -13.24
N GLY A 286 4.41 -27.13 -14.42
CA GLY A 286 3.02 -26.89 -14.83
C GLY A 286 2.69 -25.40 -14.96
N VAL A 287 3.65 -24.60 -15.41
CA VAL A 287 3.49 -23.16 -15.62
C VAL A 287 2.33 -22.89 -16.57
N LYS A 288 1.39 -22.03 -16.15
CA LYS A 288 0.20 -21.66 -16.92
C LYS A 288 -0.10 -20.18 -16.77
N ASN A 289 -0.41 -19.53 -17.89
CA ASN A 289 -0.97 -18.17 -17.90
C ASN A 289 -2.35 -18.20 -17.21
N LEU A 290 -2.65 -17.19 -16.37
CA LEU A 290 -3.91 -17.13 -15.63
C LEU A 290 -5.13 -16.69 -16.47
N GLY A 291 -4.91 -16.37 -17.75
CA GLY A 291 -5.97 -16.12 -18.73
C GLY A 291 -6.45 -14.67 -18.76
N ALA A 292 -7.21 -14.34 -19.81
CA ALA A 292 -7.68 -12.98 -20.13
C ALA A 292 -8.69 -12.37 -19.13
N ASN A 293 -9.16 -13.13 -18.13
CA ASN A 293 -9.94 -12.58 -17.03
C ASN A 293 -9.07 -11.78 -16.06
N LEU A 294 -7.85 -12.26 -15.84
CA LEU A 294 -6.83 -11.61 -15.03
C LEU A 294 -5.96 -10.71 -15.90
N ASN A 295 -5.35 -11.27 -16.94
CA ASN A 295 -4.40 -10.58 -17.82
C ASN A 295 -5.10 -9.76 -18.91
N SER A 296 -4.34 -8.87 -19.52
CA SER A 296 -4.78 -7.90 -20.52
C SER A 296 -3.67 -7.73 -21.57
N ILE A 297 -3.89 -6.82 -22.54
CA ILE A 297 -2.84 -6.46 -23.51
C ILE A 297 -1.76 -5.54 -22.93
N ALA A 298 -1.86 -5.20 -21.65
CA ALA A 298 -1.04 -4.21 -20.97
C ALA A 298 0.06 -4.89 -20.14
N TRP A 299 0.64 -4.16 -19.19
CA TRP A 299 1.52 -4.71 -18.17
C TRP A 299 0.71 -5.14 -16.95
N ASP A 300 0.72 -6.43 -16.64
CA ASP A 300 0.04 -7.05 -15.49
C ASP A 300 1.06 -7.78 -14.61
N SER A 301 1.27 -7.29 -13.39
CA SER A 301 2.39 -7.76 -12.57
C SER A 301 2.16 -7.58 -11.06
N HIS A 302 3.15 -7.98 -10.27
CA HIS A 302 3.20 -7.86 -8.82
C HIS A 302 2.00 -8.52 -8.12
N PRO A 303 1.74 -9.82 -8.36
CA PRO A 303 0.65 -10.54 -7.72
C PRO A 303 0.78 -10.61 -6.19
N SER A 304 -0.34 -10.53 -5.49
CA SER A 304 -0.44 -10.77 -4.06
C SER A 304 -1.77 -11.41 -3.69
N LEU A 305 -1.72 -12.53 -2.97
CA LEU A 305 -2.90 -13.26 -2.54
C LEU A 305 -3.50 -12.64 -1.27
N SER A 306 -4.83 -12.54 -1.26
CA SER A 306 -5.60 -12.37 -0.02
C SER A 306 -5.38 -13.51 0.97
N GLN A 307 -5.70 -13.28 2.24
CA GLN A 307 -5.53 -14.28 3.31
C GLN A 307 -6.30 -15.59 3.07
N THR A 308 -7.43 -15.50 2.37
CA THR A 308 -8.32 -16.59 2.00
C THR A 308 -7.96 -17.20 0.65
N GLU A 309 -6.99 -16.62 -0.07
CA GLU A 309 -6.52 -17.05 -1.39
C GLU A 309 -7.63 -17.12 -2.45
N ASP A 310 -8.75 -16.45 -2.21
CA ASP A 310 -9.87 -16.31 -3.13
C ASP A 310 -9.83 -15.00 -3.91
N THR A 311 -8.92 -14.09 -3.55
CA THR A 311 -8.69 -12.82 -4.25
C THR A 311 -7.20 -12.67 -4.55
N LEU A 312 -6.87 -12.34 -5.80
CA LEU A 312 -5.52 -12.00 -6.26
C LEU A 312 -5.48 -10.52 -6.59
N TYR A 313 -4.66 -9.76 -5.87
CA TYR A 313 -4.35 -8.36 -6.14
C TYR A 313 -3.12 -8.28 -7.03
N PHE A 314 -3.03 -7.27 -7.88
CA PHE A 314 -1.91 -7.08 -8.79
C PHE A 314 -1.87 -5.62 -9.28
N ALA A 315 -0.73 -5.19 -9.79
CA ALA A 315 -0.54 -3.89 -10.42
C ALA A 315 -0.75 -3.99 -11.93
N SER A 316 -1.40 -2.99 -12.53
CA SER A 316 -1.63 -2.97 -13.98
C SER A 316 -1.82 -1.58 -14.55
N ASP A 317 -1.25 -1.34 -15.74
CA ASP A 317 -1.45 -0.13 -16.55
C ASP A 317 -2.55 -0.30 -17.62
N ARG A 318 -3.42 -1.31 -17.45
CA ARG A 318 -4.55 -1.54 -18.36
C ARG A 318 -5.45 -0.32 -18.53
N ILE A 319 -6.01 -0.21 -19.73
CA ILE A 319 -6.96 0.86 -20.08
C ILE A 319 -8.18 0.80 -19.15
N GLY A 320 -8.58 1.97 -18.67
CA GLY A 320 -9.77 2.14 -17.84
C GLY A 320 -9.49 2.33 -16.35
N GLY A 321 -8.22 2.38 -15.95
CA GLY A 321 -7.78 2.80 -14.61
C GLY A 321 -7.91 4.31 -14.32
N PHE A 322 -7.55 4.70 -13.10
CA PHE A 322 -7.49 6.06 -12.60
C PHE A 322 -6.22 6.78 -13.03
N GLY A 323 -5.07 6.09 -13.00
CA GLY A 323 -3.76 6.66 -13.24
C GLY A 323 -2.94 5.94 -14.30
N MET A 324 -1.63 5.94 -14.12
CA MET A 324 -0.66 5.28 -14.99
C MET A 324 -0.67 3.77 -14.73
N SER A 325 -0.40 3.36 -13.50
CA SER A 325 -0.54 1.98 -13.05
C SER A 325 -1.41 1.98 -11.80
N ASP A 326 -2.35 1.07 -11.73
CA ASP A 326 -3.31 0.99 -10.64
C ASP A 326 -3.20 -0.38 -9.95
N ILE A 327 -3.68 -0.47 -8.71
CA ILE A 327 -3.98 -1.75 -8.07
C ILE A 327 -5.32 -2.27 -8.57
N TRP A 328 -5.30 -3.49 -9.10
CA TRP A 328 -6.45 -4.28 -9.53
C TRP A 328 -6.55 -5.54 -8.69
N TYR A 329 -7.70 -6.20 -8.76
CA TYR A 329 -7.92 -7.50 -8.14
C TYR A 329 -8.88 -8.35 -8.96
N SER A 330 -8.70 -9.67 -8.89
CA SER A 330 -9.69 -10.65 -9.36
C SER A 330 -10.11 -11.55 -8.20
N VAL A 331 -11.37 -11.98 -8.23
CA VAL A 331 -11.93 -12.92 -7.25
C VAL A 331 -12.13 -14.27 -7.92
N ARG A 332 -11.58 -15.31 -7.32
CA ARG A 332 -11.73 -16.71 -7.71
C ARG A 332 -13.11 -17.22 -7.31
N SER A 333 -13.81 -17.82 -8.25
CA SER A 333 -15.10 -18.47 -8.01
C SER A 333 -14.92 -19.75 -7.18
N ARG A 334 -16.03 -20.31 -6.71
CA ARG A 334 -16.04 -21.63 -6.04
C ARG A 334 -15.59 -22.77 -6.95
N SER A 335 -15.66 -22.62 -8.28
CA SER A 335 -15.16 -23.60 -9.26
C SER A 335 -13.65 -23.47 -9.51
N GLY A 336 -12.98 -22.49 -8.89
CA GLY A 336 -11.54 -22.25 -9.05
C GLY A 336 -11.18 -21.29 -10.18
N GLU A 337 -12.16 -20.75 -10.90
CA GLU A 337 -11.93 -19.82 -12.02
C GLU A 337 -11.80 -18.38 -11.53
N TRP A 338 -10.80 -17.66 -12.01
CA TRP A 338 -10.65 -16.23 -11.76
C TRP A 338 -11.68 -15.42 -12.55
N GLY A 339 -12.37 -14.51 -11.87
CA GLY A 339 -13.30 -13.57 -12.51
C GLY A 339 -12.58 -12.43 -13.24
N PRO A 340 -13.33 -11.56 -13.94
CA PRO A 340 -12.75 -10.37 -14.57
C PRO A 340 -12.14 -9.44 -13.52
N ALA A 341 -10.96 -8.91 -13.82
CA ALA A 341 -10.27 -7.96 -12.98
C ALA A 341 -11.11 -6.70 -12.68
N ARG A 342 -10.96 -6.18 -11.47
CA ARG A 342 -11.66 -5.01 -10.94
C ARG A 342 -10.65 -4.06 -10.32
N ASN A 343 -10.84 -2.78 -10.55
CA ASN A 343 -10.01 -1.72 -9.98
C ASN A 343 -10.27 -1.57 -8.47
N ALA A 344 -9.22 -1.36 -7.67
CA ALA A 344 -9.30 -1.19 -6.22
C ALA A 344 -10.01 0.11 -5.78
N GLY A 345 -10.25 1.03 -6.72
CA GLY A 345 -11.07 2.22 -6.52
C GLY A 345 -10.26 3.48 -6.19
N PRO A 346 -10.93 4.63 -6.11
CA PRO A 346 -10.32 5.96 -6.10
C PRO A 346 -9.65 6.34 -4.77
N VAL A 347 -9.82 5.52 -3.73
CA VAL A 347 -9.20 5.74 -2.42
C VAL A 347 -7.76 5.22 -2.42
N VAL A 348 -7.54 4.05 -3.05
CA VAL A 348 -6.23 3.43 -3.21
C VAL A 348 -5.52 4.04 -4.41
N ASN A 349 -6.17 4.00 -5.58
CA ASN A 349 -5.57 4.44 -6.83
C ASN A 349 -5.69 5.94 -7.03
N THR A 350 -4.69 6.55 -7.66
CA THR A 350 -4.55 7.98 -7.92
C THR A 350 -4.41 8.25 -9.42
N ARG A 351 -4.05 9.47 -9.81
CA ARG A 351 -3.69 9.80 -11.20
C ARG A 351 -2.29 9.36 -11.59
N HIS A 352 -1.47 8.97 -10.61
CA HIS A 352 -0.09 8.52 -10.84
C HIS A 352 -0.03 6.99 -10.81
N SER A 353 0.97 6.40 -10.17
CA SER A 353 1.22 4.97 -10.15
C SER A 353 1.07 4.41 -8.75
N GLU A 354 0.29 3.33 -8.64
CA GLU A 354 0.23 2.43 -7.50
C GLU A 354 0.68 1.03 -7.96
N VAL A 355 1.71 0.50 -7.29
CA VAL A 355 2.33 -0.77 -7.67
C VAL A 355 2.73 -1.60 -6.45
N SER A 356 3.15 -2.84 -6.69
CA SER A 356 3.69 -3.76 -5.68
C SER A 356 2.72 -3.99 -4.51
N PRO A 357 1.46 -4.36 -4.76
CA PRO A 357 0.52 -4.66 -3.69
C PRO A 357 1.02 -5.86 -2.88
N PHE A 358 0.81 -5.81 -1.57
CA PHE A 358 1.06 -6.89 -0.65
C PHE A 358 -0.06 -6.95 0.38
N ILE A 359 -0.81 -8.05 0.40
CA ILE A 359 -1.81 -8.30 1.44
C ILE A 359 -1.16 -9.03 2.61
N HIS A 360 -1.33 -8.51 3.82
CA HIS A 360 -0.81 -9.16 5.01
C HIS A 360 -1.46 -10.55 5.21
N PRO A 361 -0.67 -11.61 5.48
CA PRO A 361 -1.15 -12.99 5.49
C PRO A 361 -2.12 -13.35 6.62
N ARG A 362 -2.22 -12.49 7.66
CA ARG A 362 -3.13 -12.65 8.81
C ARG A 362 -4.09 -11.48 9.09
N TYR A 363 -3.86 -10.30 8.49
CA TYR A 363 -4.59 -9.08 8.84
C TYR A 363 -5.05 -8.40 7.57
N ASN A 364 -6.26 -7.82 7.57
CA ASN A 364 -6.80 -7.22 6.34
C ASN A 364 -6.17 -5.85 6.09
N ILE A 365 -4.89 -5.87 5.73
CA ILE A 365 -4.04 -4.71 5.49
C ILE A 365 -3.40 -4.91 4.11
N LEU A 366 -3.62 -3.96 3.23
CA LEU A 366 -2.93 -3.84 1.96
C LEU A 366 -1.75 -2.89 2.15
N TYR A 367 -0.56 -3.33 1.80
CA TYR A 367 0.61 -2.49 1.60
C TYR A 367 0.82 -2.31 0.09
N PHE A 368 1.26 -1.14 -0.35
CA PHE A 368 1.54 -0.87 -1.76
C PHE A 368 2.44 0.35 -1.87
N SER A 369 3.15 0.48 -2.98
CA SER A 369 3.97 1.66 -3.27
C SER A 369 3.20 2.64 -4.14
N SER A 370 3.33 3.93 -3.86
CA SER A 370 2.66 4.97 -4.64
C SER A 370 3.49 6.24 -4.74
N ASN A 371 3.37 6.91 -5.89
CA ASN A 371 3.93 8.23 -6.14
C ASN A 371 2.84 9.33 -6.27
N GLY A 372 1.59 9.01 -5.93
CA GLY A 372 0.45 9.92 -6.11
C GLY A 372 -0.39 10.20 -4.86
N GLN A 373 -0.04 9.64 -3.70
CA GLN A 373 -0.73 9.96 -2.44
C GLN A 373 -0.34 11.36 -1.94
N ASN A 374 -1.20 11.96 -1.12
CA ASN A 374 -1.04 13.34 -0.66
C ASN A 374 0.21 13.60 0.21
N LEU A 375 0.78 12.56 0.84
CA LEU A 375 1.94 12.67 1.71
C LEU A 375 2.99 11.65 1.30
N ASN A 376 3.88 12.07 0.39
CA ASN A 376 5.06 11.33 -0.05
C ASN A 376 6.34 12.01 0.44
N PHE A 377 7.38 11.22 0.69
CA PHE A 377 8.72 11.66 1.02
C PHE A 377 9.67 11.58 -0.18
N GLY A 378 9.57 10.50 -0.96
CA GLY A 378 10.41 10.23 -2.12
C GLY A 378 9.64 10.16 -3.43
N GLU A 379 10.26 9.49 -4.40
CA GLU A 379 9.65 9.21 -5.70
C GLU A 379 8.53 8.19 -5.58
N PHE A 380 8.73 7.13 -4.78
CA PHE A 380 7.71 6.14 -4.45
C PHE A 380 7.82 5.77 -2.99
N ASP A 381 6.71 5.92 -2.27
CA ASP A 381 6.64 5.58 -0.85
C ASP A 381 5.73 4.37 -0.65
N ILE A 382 6.02 3.58 0.37
CA ILE A 382 5.16 2.48 0.82
C ILE A 382 4.04 3.03 1.71
N PHE A 383 2.81 2.68 1.37
CA PHE A 383 1.59 2.97 2.10
C PHE A 383 0.98 1.70 2.64
N LYS A 384 0.15 1.84 3.67
CA LYS A 384 -0.78 0.80 4.13
C LYS A 384 -2.21 1.29 4.16
N SER A 385 -3.14 0.44 3.78
CA SER A 385 -4.58 0.66 3.88
C SER A 385 -5.26 -0.50 4.60
N TYR A 386 -6.21 -0.18 5.47
CA TYR A 386 -6.98 -1.18 6.20
C TYR A 386 -8.29 -1.49 5.48
N TRP A 387 -8.63 -2.76 5.37
CA TRP A 387 -9.95 -3.17 4.89
C TRP A 387 -10.98 -2.97 6.00
N LYS A 388 -11.94 -2.07 5.79
CA LYS A 388 -13.05 -1.81 6.70
C LYS A 388 -14.34 -1.63 5.91
N TRP A 389 -15.44 -2.21 6.40
CA TRP A 389 -16.77 -2.07 5.77
C TRP A 389 -16.82 -2.41 4.27
N GLY A 390 -16.10 -3.47 3.89
CA GLY A 390 -16.10 -4.02 2.53
C GLY A 390 -15.30 -3.21 1.52
N ARG A 391 -14.33 -2.39 1.97
CA ARG A 391 -13.47 -1.56 1.11
C ARG A 391 -12.16 -1.19 1.80
N TRP A 392 -11.19 -0.76 1.01
CA TRP A 392 -9.94 -0.18 1.49
C TRP A 392 -10.16 1.23 2.03
N GLY A 393 -9.57 1.51 3.19
CA GLY A 393 -9.54 2.84 3.79
C GLY A 393 -8.49 3.76 3.19
N GLU A 394 -8.43 4.98 3.71
CA GLU A 394 -7.42 5.95 3.28
C GLU A 394 -6.01 5.38 3.52
N PRO A 395 -5.13 5.37 2.49
CA PRO A 395 -3.75 4.96 2.63
C PRO A 395 -2.97 5.83 3.61
N ILE A 396 -2.15 5.19 4.44
CA ILE A 396 -1.29 5.84 5.43
C ILE A 396 0.15 5.53 5.08
N ASN A 397 0.97 6.56 4.89
CA ASN A 397 2.41 6.42 4.70
C ASN A 397 3.02 5.68 5.89
N ILE A 398 3.81 4.63 5.67
CA ILE A 398 4.34 3.79 6.77
C ILE A 398 5.50 4.45 7.53
N GLY A 399 5.96 5.59 7.03
CA GLY A 399 6.86 6.48 7.73
C GLY A 399 8.31 6.41 7.26
N PRO A 400 9.10 7.40 7.67
CA PRO A 400 10.45 7.68 7.17
C PRO A 400 11.53 6.66 7.61
N LEU A 401 11.19 5.69 8.45
CA LEU A 401 12.10 4.57 8.75
C LEU A 401 12.18 3.57 7.60
N VAL A 402 11.17 3.52 6.75
CA VAL A 402 11.17 2.69 5.54
C VAL A 402 11.26 3.58 4.32
N ASN A 403 10.39 4.60 4.26
CA ASN A 403 10.31 5.51 3.11
C ASN A 403 11.39 6.58 3.20
N GLY A 404 12.23 6.67 2.17
CA GLY A 404 13.34 7.61 2.10
C GLY A 404 13.07 8.75 1.12
N ALA A 405 14.13 9.34 0.61
CA ALA A 405 14.06 10.30 -0.50
C ALA A 405 14.10 9.60 -1.89
N GLY A 406 14.16 8.26 -1.92
CA GLY A 406 14.27 7.45 -3.13
C GLY A 406 12.93 6.83 -3.54
N SER A 407 13.00 5.69 -4.20
CA SER A 407 11.87 4.83 -4.48
C SER A 407 11.92 3.57 -3.61
N GLU A 408 10.82 3.29 -2.91
CA GLU A 408 10.62 2.08 -2.12
C GLU A 408 9.50 1.22 -2.69
N PHE A 409 9.82 -0.04 -2.98
CA PHE A 409 8.94 -1.01 -3.65
C PHE A 409 8.89 -2.36 -2.94
N TYR A 410 7.93 -3.20 -3.36
CA TYR A 410 7.86 -4.62 -3.01
C TYR A 410 7.93 -4.88 -1.50
N PHE A 411 7.08 -4.19 -0.74
CA PHE A 411 6.93 -4.44 0.68
C PHE A 411 6.46 -5.88 0.92
N THR A 412 7.13 -6.56 1.84
CA THR A 412 6.75 -7.86 2.37
C THR A 412 7.00 -7.88 3.87
N ILE A 413 6.14 -8.52 4.63
CA ILE A 413 6.34 -8.71 6.07
C ILE A 413 5.98 -10.14 6.45
N ASP A 414 6.70 -10.68 7.42
CA ASP A 414 6.45 -12.02 7.93
C ASP A 414 5.03 -12.14 8.53
N SER A 415 4.54 -13.37 8.67
CA SER A 415 3.20 -13.63 9.18
C SER A 415 2.98 -13.26 10.64
N GLU A 416 4.06 -12.99 11.39
CA GLU A 416 4.04 -12.54 12.79
C GLU A 416 4.17 -11.03 12.94
N ALA A 417 4.30 -10.30 11.83
CA ALA A 417 4.61 -8.88 11.75
C ALA A 417 5.88 -8.46 12.51
N ARG A 418 6.92 -9.30 12.51
CA ARG A 418 8.19 -9.02 13.20
C ARG A 418 9.26 -8.45 12.28
N ASP A 419 9.49 -9.09 11.15
CA ASP A 419 10.51 -8.71 10.17
C ASP A 419 9.82 -8.33 8.86
N LEU A 420 10.11 -7.12 8.37
CA LEU A 420 9.66 -6.61 7.08
C LEU A 420 10.84 -6.45 6.13
N TYR A 421 10.53 -6.50 4.85
CA TYR A 421 11.49 -6.56 3.77
C TYR A 421 10.95 -5.75 2.60
N TYR A 422 11.81 -5.02 1.90
CA TYR A 422 11.41 -4.21 0.77
C TYR A 422 12.61 -3.93 -0.14
N ALA A 423 12.36 -3.48 -1.36
CA ALA A 423 13.39 -2.99 -2.27
C ALA A 423 13.48 -1.47 -2.17
N ALA A 424 14.70 -0.94 -2.08
CA ALA A 424 14.95 0.49 -2.08
C ALA A 424 15.98 0.86 -3.15
N SER A 425 15.78 1.99 -3.83
CA SER A 425 16.81 2.57 -4.69
C SER A 425 17.82 3.37 -3.85
N LYS A 426 19.13 3.18 -4.03
CA LYS A 426 20.14 4.05 -3.40
C LYS A 426 20.38 5.30 -4.26
N GLN A 427 20.33 6.49 -3.64
CA GLN A 427 20.58 7.78 -4.31
C GLN A 427 21.97 7.90 -4.96
N ASP A 428 23.00 7.27 -4.39
CA ASP A 428 24.41 7.48 -4.79
C ASP A 428 24.93 6.61 -5.94
N LYS A 429 24.14 5.67 -6.45
CA LYS A 429 24.50 4.89 -7.64
C LYS A 429 23.28 4.84 -8.53
N MET A 430 23.41 5.39 -9.74
CA MET A 430 22.35 5.30 -10.75
C MET A 430 21.75 3.88 -10.77
N LYS A 431 20.47 3.78 -10.39
CA LYS A 431 19.54 2.71 -10.74
C LYS A 431 19.84 1.30 -10.20
N THR A 432 20.38 1.11 -9.00
CA THR A 432 20.40 -0.24 -8.37
C THR A 432 19.36 -0.38 -7.28
N TRP A 433 18.40 -1.28 -7.49
CA TRP A 433 17.47 -1.77 -6.47
C TRP A 433 18.23 -2.65 -5.48
N THR A 434 18.20 -2.27 -4.21
CA THR A 434 18.78 -3.07 -3.12
C THR A 434 17.67 -3.65 -2.28
N PHE A 435 17.66 -4.97 -2.17
CA PHE A 435 16.81 -5.67 -1.23
C PHE A 435 17.24 -5.40 0.23
N THR A 436 16.32 -4.91 1.05
CA THR A 436 16.60 -4.31 2.37
C THR A 436 15.66 -4.89 3.45
N PRO A 437 16.20 -5.61 4.45
CA PRO A 437 15.48 -6.00 5.65
C PRO A 437 15.36 -4.87 6.67
N PHE A 438 14.24 -4.89 7.38
CA PHE A 438 13.99 -4.05 8.54
C PHE A 438 13.26 -4.86 9.61
N ARG A 439 13.86 -4.97 10.79
CA ARG A 439 13.18 -5.56 11.94
C ARG A 439 12.27 -4.53 12.59
N CYS A 440 10.97 -4.84 12.69
CA CYS A 440 10.01 -3.99 13.39
C CYS A 440 10.26 -4.04 14.91
N PRO A 441 10.66 -2.93 15.56
CA PRO A 441 10.86 -2.91 17.01
C PRO A 441 9.55 -3.02 17.80
N TRP A 442 8.40 -2.89 17.13
CA TRP A 442 7.06 -3.05 17.71
C TRP A 442 6.46 -4.40 17.31
N ALA A 443 6.90 -5.46 17.96
CA ALA A 443 6.03 -6.63 18.10
C ALA A 443 4.79 -6.19 18.91
N PRO A 444 3.55 -6.53 18.51
CA PRO A 444 2.39 -6.23 19.34
C PRO A 444 2.63 -6.87 20.70
N SER A 445 2.76 -6.04 21.73
CA SER A 445 2.68 -6.51 23.11
C SER A 445 1.40 -7.33 23.22
N ARG A 446 1.52 -8.53 23.80
CA ARG A 446 0.40 -9.43 24.05
C ARG A 446 -0.70 -8.66 24.79
N TRP A 447 -1.66 -8.13 24.07
CA TRP A 447 -2.94 -7.75 24.65
C TRP A 447 -3.67 -9.07 24.94
N PRO A 448 -4.05 -9.36 26.19
CA PRO A 448 -4.88 -10.54 26.45
C PRO A 448 -6.21 -10.37 25.70
N PRO A 449 -6.81 -11.44 25.17
CA PRO A 449 -8.13 -11.36 24.59
C PRO A 449 -9.11 -10.81 25.63
N PRO A 450 -10.10 -10.00 25.24
CA PRO A 450 -11.12 -9.53 26.17
C PRO A 450 -11.74 -10.74 26.86
N SER A 451 -11.62 -10.76 28.18
CA SER A 451 -12.19 -11.79 29.04
C SER A 451 -13.66 -11.99 28.69
N SER A 452 -14.03 -13.19 28.28
CA SER A 452 -15.41 -13.64 28.29
C SER A 452 -15.91 -13.57 29.73
N ARG A 453 -16.63 -12.50 30.09
CA ARG A 453 -17.45 -12.53 31.29
C ARG A 453 -18.65 -13.41 31.00
N ALA A 454 -18.55 -14.66 31.45
CA ALA A 454 -19.69 -15.44 31.87
C ALA A 454 -20.30 -14.80 33.12
N ARG A 455 -21.52 -14.27 33.00
CA ARG A 455 -22.70 -14.54 33.82
C ARG A 455 -23.88 -13.76 33.28
#